data_AF-A0A3D2SSL1-F1
#
_entry.id   AF-A0A3D2SSL1-F1
#
_cell.length_a   1.000
_cell.length_b   1.000
_cell.length_c   1.000
_cell.angle_alpha   90.00
_cell.angle_beta   90.00
_cell.angle_gamma   90.00
#
_symmetry.space_group_name_H-M   'P 1'
#
loop_
_entity.id
_entity.type
_entity.pdbx_description
1 polymer ?
#
loop_
_entity_poly.entity_id
_entity_poly.type
_entity_poly.pdbx_seq_one_letter_code
_entity_poly.pdbx_strand_id
1 'polypeptide(L)' 'MRFDFFDLQLFLHVVDTGSLTKGAERSAISLQAASERIKK' A
#
# COMPACT_ATOMS: atom_id res chain seq x y z
N MET A 1 10.42 0.76 13.47
CA MET A 1 9.44 0.74 12.38
C MET A 1 8.27 1.62 12.79
N ARG A 2 8.08 2.76 12.12
CA ARG A 2 6.97 3.67 12.38
C ARG A 2 6.06 3.58 11.16
N PHE A 3 5.14 2.61 11.19
CA PHE A 3 4.04 2.57 10.24
C PHE A 3 3.11 3.72 10.57
N ASP A 4 2.85 4.57 9.59
CA ASP A 4 1.80 5.57 9.72
C ASP A 4 0.43 4.93 9.45
N PHE A 5 -0.65 5.65 9.74
CA PHE A 5 -2.01 5.15 9.49
C PHE A 5 -2.23 4.85 8.00
N PHE A 6 -1.53 5.56 7.11
CA PHE A 6 -1.61 5.36 5.68
C PHE A 6 -1.02 4.01 5.27
N ASP A 7 0.09 3.58 5.88
CA ASP A 7 0.70 2.27 5.62
C ASP A 7 -0.26 1.12 5.98
N LEU A 8 -1.01 1.26 7.09
CA LEU A 8 -2.04 0.29 7.48
C LEU A 8 -3.21 0.25 6.48
N GLN A 9 -3.68 1.41 6.01
CA GLN A 9 -4.72 1.47 4.99
C GLN A 9 -4.25 0.88 3.65
N LEU A 10 -3.02 1.19 3.24
CA LEU A 10 -2.42 0.63 2.04
C LEU A 10 -2.35 -0.91 2.15
N PHE A 11 -1.94 -1.43 3.30
CA PHE A 11 -1.91 -2.88 3.53
C PHE A 11 -3.31 -3.50 3.39
N LEU A 12 -4.35 -2.90 3.97
CA LEU A 12 -5.73 -3.37 3.82
C LEU A 12 -6.19 -3.35 2.35
N HIS A 13 -5.88 -2.29 1.58
CA HIS A 13 -6.21 -2.24 0.16
C HIS A 13 -5.49 -3.33 -0.65
N VAL A 14 -4.23 -3.64 -0.33
CA VAL A 14 -3.47 -4.69 -1.00
C VAL A 14 -4.02 -6.07 -0.68
N VAL A 15 -4.36 -6.34 0.59
CA VAL A 15 -4.95 -7.62 1.02
C VAL A 15 -6.35 -7.81 0.42
N ASP A 16 -7.19 -6.77 0.44
CA ASP A 16 -8.55 -6.83 -0.11
C ASP A 16 -8.55 -7.07 -1.63
N THR A 17 -7.60 -6.46 -2.35
CA THR A 17 -7.49 -6.63 -3.80
C THR A 17 -6.66 -7.85 -4.23
N GLY A 18 -5.90 -8.44 -3.30
CA GLY A 18 -4.90 -9.47 -3.58
C GLY A 18 -3.78 -9.00 -4.53
N SER A 19 -3.58 -7.70 -4.71
CA SER A 19 -2.66 -7.14 -5.70
C SER A 19 -2.06 -5.82 -5.25
N LEU A 20 -0.72 -5.75 -5.23
CA LEU A 20 -0.02 -4.51 -4.89
C LEU A 20 -0.36 -3.36 -5.85
N THR A 21 -0.48 -3.65 -7.15
CA THR A 21 -0.84 -2.66 -8.18
C THR A 21 -2.23 -2.09 -7.94
N LYS A 22 -3.23 -2.95 -7.72
CA LYS A 22 -4.61 -2.50 -7.45
C LYS A 22 -4.72 -1.76 -6.12
N GLY A 23 -3.96 -2.19 -5.11
CA GLY A 23 -3.87 -1.48 -3.84
C GLY A 23 -3.26 -0.08 -3.98
N ALA A 24 -2.22 0.07 -4.80
CA ALA A 24 -1.61 1.36 -5.11
C ALA A 24 -2.59 2.30 -5.85
N GLU A 25 -3.32 1.79 -6.85
CA GLU A 25 -4.36 2.52 -7.56
C GLU A 25 -5.47 3.01 -6.60
N ARG A 26 -5.96 2.14 -5.71
CA ARG A 26 -6.98 2.50 -4.71
C ARG A 26 -6.48 3.52 -3.67
N SER A 27 -5.20 3.48 -3.34
CA SER A 27 -4.55 4.45 -2.44
C SER A 27 -4.09 5.73 -3.17
N ALA A 28 -4.39 5.88 -4.46
CA ALA A 28 -3.99 7.02 -5.29
C ALA A 28 -2.48 7.32 -5.27
N ILE A 29 -1.65 6.28 -5.21
CA ILE A 29 -0.18 6.37 -5.24
C ILE A 29 0.41 5.50 -6.37
N SER A 30 1.67 5.76 -6.72
CA SER A 30 2.37 4.92 -7.68
C SER A 30 2.69 3.54 -7.08
N LEU A 31 2.82 2.53 -7.95
CA LEU A 31 3.27 1.19 -7.56
C LEU A 31 4.64 1.23 -6.85
N GLN A 32 5.55 2.11 -7.30
CA GLN A 32 6.85 2.32 -6.69
C GLN A 32 6.72 2.77 -5.23
N ALA A 33 5.89 3.79 -4.97
CA ALA A 33 5.66 4.33 -3.63
C ALA A 33 4.99 3.29 -2.71
N ALA A 34 4.03 2.51 -3.24
CA ALA A 34 3.40 1.43 -2.49
C ALA A 34 4.40 0.35 -2.08
N SER A 35 5.30 -0.04 -3.00
CA SER A 35 6.37 -1.01 -2.75
C SER A 35 7.33 -0.56 -1.66
N GLU A 36 7.80 0.70 -1.72
CA GLU A 36 8.69 1.26 -0.70
C GLU A 36 8.05 1.32 0.69
N ARG A 37 6.75 1.62 0.76
CA ARG A 37 5.99 1.66 2.02
C ARG A 37 5.78 0.27 2.63
N ILE A 38 5.46 -0.74 1.82
CA ILE A 38 5.26 -2.12 2.33
C ILE A 38 6.58 -2.82 2.69
N LYS A 39 7.69 -2.48 2.02
CA LYS A 39 9.00 -3.10 2.26
C LYS A 39 9.66 -2.61 3.57
N LYS A 40 9.30 -1.44 4.06
CA LYS A 40 9.87 -0.80 5.25
C LYS A 40 9.47 -1.49 6.55
#